data_AF-A0A3M0J1G4-F1
#
_entry.id   AF-A0A3M0J1G4-F1
#
_cell.length_a   1.000
_cell.length_b   1.000
_cell.length_c   1.000
_cell.angle_alpha   90.00
_cell.angle_beta   90.00
_cell.angle_gamma   90.00
#
_symmetry.space_group_name_H-M   'P 1'
#
loop_
_entity.id
_entity.type
_entity.pdbx_description
1 polymer ?
#
loop_
_entity_poly.entity_id
_entity_poly.type
_entity_poly.pdbx_seq_one_letter_code
_entity_poly.pdbx_strand_id
1 'polypeptide(L)'
;MLSKAFDGQQGKEEIPTEWLETLQKNMQQYSRIDPNSIVGQSLLKVNFVTHAWPDIKKKVEKIEDWQDKGLNELLKEVQKVHVWRDEEKAKIKAKIMIATTQESNSPRDLKPPDVVIIEMATALKSASLKTSEGSKHQYLVI
;
A
#
# COMPACT_ATOMS: atom_id res chain seq x y z
N MET A 1 -31.74 -2.11 20.86
CA MET A 1 -30.95 -2.75 21.91
C MET A 1 -29.52 -2.23 21.86
N LEU A 2 -28.84 -2.16 23.02
CA LEU A 2 -27.48 -1.62 23.12
C LEU A 2 -26.47 -2.41 22.28
N SER A 3 -26.61 -3.74 22.20
CA SER A 3 -25.80 -4.61 21.33
C SER A 3 -25.79 -4.13 19.89
N LYS A 4 -26.97 -3.82 19.34
CA LYS A 4 -27.12 -3.34 17.96
C LYS A 4 -26.49 -1.95 17.72
N ALA A 5 -26.35 -1.13 18.77
CA ALA A 5 -25.70 0.17 18.64
C ALA A 5 -24.19 0.07 18.38
N PHE A 6 -23.57 -1.04 18.79
CA PHE A 6 -22.11 -1.25 18.79
C PHE A 6 -21.68 -2.52 18.04
N ASP A 7 -22.56 -3.10 17.22
CA ASP A 7 -22.31 -4.37 16.51
C ASP A 7 -21.28 -4.24 15.35
N GLY A 8 -20.80 -3.03 15.08
CA GLY A 8 -19.85 -2.72 14.01
C GLY A 8 -18.39 -2.69 14.47
N GLN A 9 -17.49 -2.59 13.48
CA GLN A 9 -16.09 -2.23 13.68
C GLN A 9 -15.76 -1.04 12.79
N GLN A 10 -14.79 -0.23 13.20
CA GLN A 10 -14.24 0.82 12.36
C GLN A 10 -13.72 0.21 11.05
N GLY A 11 -14.14 0.76 9.92
CA GLY A 11 -13.64 0.34 8.61
C GLY A 11 -12.14 0.63 8.46
N LYS A 12 -11.44 -0.19 7.68
CA LYS A 12 -10.00 -0.01 7.44
C LYS A 12 -9.66 1.39 6.93
N GLU A 13 -10.43 1.95 6.01
CA GLU A 13 -10.19 3.29 5.46
C GLU A 13 -11.15 4.35 6.04
N GLU A 14 -11.99 3.97 7.01
CA GLU A 14 -12.90 4.90 7.67
C GLU A 14 -12.11 5.83 8.59
N ILE A 15 -12.31 7.14 8.40
CA ILE A 15 -11.62 8.13 9.21
C ILE A 15 -12.22 8.16 10.62
N PRO A 16 -11.42 8.48 11.66
CA PRO A 16 -11.87 8.36 13.05
C PRO A 16 -13.10 9.20 13.42
N THR A 17 -13.30 10.34 12.75
CA THR A 17 -14.46 11.20 12.94
C THR A 17 -15.74 10.56 12.40
N GLU A 18 -15.68 9.95 11.21
CA GLU A 18 -16.82 9.22 10.63
C GLU A 18 -17.20 8.02 11.50
N TRP A 19 -16.20 7.30 12.00
CA TRP A 19 -16.43 6.20 12.94
C TRP A 19 -17.16 6.66 14.21
N LEU A 20 -16.72 7.77 14.80
CA LEU A 20 -17.38 8.32 15.98
C LEU A 20 -18.82 8.79 15.68
N GLU A 21 -19.04 9.45 14.54
CA GLU A 21 -20.38 9.87 14.12
C GLU A 21 -21.32 8.68 13.91
N THR A 22 -20.82 7.59 13.31
CA THR A 22 -21.57 6.35 13.12
C THR A 22 -21.99 5.76 14.46
N LEU A 23 -21.09 5.71 15.44
CA LEU A 23 -21.40 5.25 16.79
C LEU A 23 -22.47 6.12 17.47
N GLN A 24 -22.38 7.45 17.35
CA GLN A 24 -23.37 8.37 17.90
C GLN A 24 -24.75 8.17 17.27
N LYS A 25 -24.82 8.04 15.93
CA LYS A 25 -26.05 7.78 15.19
C LYS A 25 -26.68 6.44 15.60
N ASN A 26 -25.87 5.37 15.65
CA ASN A 26 -26.34 4.05 16.04
C ASN A 26 -26.84 4.00 17.49
N MET A 27 -26.15 4.70 18.40
CA MET A 27 -26.58 4.84 19.79
C MET A 27 -27.96 5.46 19.88
N GLN A 28 -28.18 6.60 19.22
CA GLN A 28 -29.49 7.26 19.21
C GLN A 28 -30.56 6.37 18.58
N GLN A 29 -30.27 5.77 17.42
CA GLN A 29 -31.23 4.97 16.67
C GLN A 29 -31.65 3.69 17.40
N TYR A 30 -30.69 2.94 17.96
CA TYR A 30 -30.94 1.60 18.48
C TYR A 30 -31.10 1.54 19.99
N SER A 31 -30.58 2.51 20.74
CA SER A 31 -30.64 2.52 22.21
C SER A 31 -31.39 3.72 22.79
N ARG A 32 -31.66 4.77 21.99
CA ARG A 32 -32.25 6.04 22.44
C ARG A 32 -31.47 6.73 23.56
N ILE A 33 -30.21 6.37 23.75
CA ILE A 33 -29.30 7.05 24.68
C ILE A 33 -28.81 8.34 24.02
N ASP A 34 -28.83 9.43 24.77
CA ASP A 34 -28.24 10.69 24.32
C ASP A 34 -26.70 10.57 24.32
N PRO A 35 -26.04 10.72 23.16
CA PRO A 35 -24.58 10.67 23.06
C PRO A 35 -23.88 11.76 23.88
N ASN A 36 -24.57 12.85 24.24
CA ASN A 36 -24.01 13.93 25.05
C ASN A 36 -24.21 13.72 26.56
N SER A 37 -25.01 12.73 26.96
CA SER A 37 -25.17 12.36 28.37
C SER A 37 -23.88 11.73 28.92
N ILE A 38 -23.70 11.76 30.25
CA ILE A 38 -22.56 11.13 30.94
C ILE A 38 -22.44 9.64 30.56
N VAL A 39 -23.58 8.94 30.54
CA VAL A 39 -23.65 7.52 30.17
C VAL A 39 -23.30 7.32 28.69
N GLY A 40 -23.86 8.15 27.80
CA GLY A 40 -23.58 8.10 26.36
C GLY A 40 -22.10 8.31 26.05
N GLN A 41 -21.50 9.34 26.63
CA GLN A 41 -20.07 9.63 26.48
C GLN A 41 -19.18 8.49 27.00
N SER A 42 -19.53 7.91 28.15
CA SER A 42 -18.79 6.78 28.73
C SER A 42 -18.85 5.55 27.82
N LEU A 43 -20.03 5.24 27.28
CA LEU A 43 -20.21 4.14 26.34
C LEU A 43 -19.51 4.40 25.00
N LEU A 44 -19.61 5.61 24.46
CA LEU A 44 -18.90 5.99 23.22
C LEU A 44 -17.40 5.80 23.38
N LYS A 45 -16.82 6.27 24.48
CA LYS A 45 -15.38 6.12 24.76
C LYS A 45 -14.92 4.67 24.71
N VAL A 46 -15.60 3.79 25.45
CA VAL A 46 -15.23 2.37 25.53
C VAL A 46 -15.38 1.69 24.17
N ASN A 47 -16.50 1.93 23.48
CA ASN A 47 -16.78 1.27 22.20
C ASN A 47 -15.93 1.83 21.05
N PHE A 48 -15.65 3.13 21.05
CA PHE A 48 -14.79 3.78 20.07
C PHE A 48 -13.42 3.11 19.98
N VAL A 49 -12.82 2.76 21.13
CA VAL A 49 -11.52 2.06 21.20
C VAL A 49 -11.66 0.56 20.98
N THR A 50 -12.65 -0.09 21.61
CA THR A 50 -12.81 -1.56 21.56
C THR A 50 -13.07 -2.07 20.15
N HIS A 51 -13.82 -1.30 19.37
CA HIS A 51 -14.24 -1.60 18.00
C HIS A 51 -13.43 -0.82 16.94
N ALA A 52 -12.38 -0.10 17.35
CA ALA A 52 -11.43 0.50 16.40
C ALA A 52 -10.68 -0.58 15.60
N TRP A 53 -10.11 -0.18 14.46
CA TRP A 53 -9.26 -1.07 13.67
C TRP A 53 -8.04 -1.55 14.50
N PRO A 54 -7.52 -2.78 14.29
CA PRO A 54 -6.55 -3.38 15.22
C PRO A 54 -5.25 -2.60 15.44
N ASP A 55 -4.77 -1.87 14.43
CA ASP A 55 -3.58 -1.01 14.53
C ASP A 55 -3.82 0.21 15.43
N ILE A 56 -4.97 0.85 15.29
CA ILE A 56 -5.46 1.95 16.13
C ILE A 56 -5.62 1.45 17.56
N LYS A 57 -6.38 0.36 17.75
CA LYS A 57 -6.62 -0.23 19.08
C LYS A 57 -5.31 -0.51 19.79
N LYS A 58 -4.37 -1.22 19.14
CA LYS A 58 -3.06 -1.55 19.70
C LYS A 58 -2.22 -0.31 20.06
N LYS A 59 -2.41 0.81 19.36
CA LYS A 59 -1.67 2.04 19.65
C LYS A 59 -2.33 2.82 20.79
N VAL A 60 -3.65 2.91 20.82
CA VAL A 60 -4.40 3.58 21.90
C VAL A 60 -4.24 2.85 23.22
N GLU A 61 -4.27 1.51 23.23
CA GLU A 61 -4.07 0.70 24.44
C GLU A 61 -2.68 0.87 25.07
N LYS A 62 -1.70 1.40 24.32
CA LYS A 62 -0.36 1.73 24.85
C LYS A 62 -0.29 3.09 25.52
N ILE A 63 -1.33 3.91 25.38
CA ILE A 63 -1.40 5.20 26.05
C ILE A 63 -1.79 4.92 27.50
N GLU A 64 -0.93 5.32 28.43
CA GLU A 64 -1.18 5.21 29.87
C GLU A 64 -2.50 5.92 30.21
N ASP A 65 -3.31 5.27 31.03
CA ASP A 65 -4.61 5.76 31.49
C ASP A 65 -5.53 6.26 30.38
N TRP A 66 -5.49 5.62 29.20
CA TRP A 66 -6.37 5.99 28.08
C TRP A 66 -7.87 5.93 28.45
N GLN A 67 -8.22 5.10 29.43
CA GLN A 67 -9.59 5.00 29.97
C GLN A 67 -9.99 6.25 30.75
N ASP A 68 -9.05 7.00 31.32
CA ASP A 68 -9.32 8.24 32.06
C ASP A 68 -9.35 9.46 31.14
N LYS A 69 -8.84 9.33 29.91
CA LYS A 69 -8.88 10.39 28.90
C LYS A 69 -10.31 10.69 28.43
N GLY A 70 -10.50 11.95 28.04
CA GLY A 70 -11.73 12.38 27.38
C GLY A 70 -11.87 11.80 25.97
N LEU A 71 -13.11 11.68 25.49
CA LEU A 71 -13.39 11.21 24.13
C LEU A 71 -12.66 12.04 23.05
N ASN A 72 -12.58 13.36 23.23
CA ASN A 72 -11.87 14.25 22.32
C ASN A 72 -10.35 14.03 22.31
N GLU A 73 -9.75 13.67 23.45
CA GLU A 73 -8.33 13.35 23.52
C GLU A 73 -8.03 12.05 22.79
N LEU A 74 -8.87 11.03 23.01
CA LEU A 74 -8.77 9.76 22.29
C LEU A 74 -8.97 9.96 20.78
N LEU A 75 -9.92 10.78 20.36
CA LEU A 75 -10.14 11.09 18.95
C LEU A 75 -8.87 11.68 18.31
N LYS A 76 -8.21 12.63 18.99
CA LYS A 76 -6.93 13.20 18.51
C LYS A 76 -5.84 12.14 18.37
N GLU A 77 -5.70 11.26 19.36
CA GLU A 77 -4.68 10.21 19.30
C GLU A 77 -4.98 9.20 18.18
N VAL A 78 -6.22 8.76 18.04
CA VAL A 78 -6.65 7.87 16.96
C VAL A 78 -6.42 8.51 15.59
N GLN A 79 -6.69 9.81 15.44
CA GLN A 79 -6.43 10.55 14.21
C GLN A 79 -4.94 10.60 13.84
N LYS A 80 -4.04 10.78 14.82
CA LYS A 80 -2.59 10.69 14.56
C LYS A 80 -2.18 9.32 14.04
N VAL A 81 -2.77 8.24 14.58
CA VAL A 81 -2.46 6.88 14.15
C VAL A 81 -2.92 6.61 12.73
N HIS A 82 -4.12 7.09 12.39
CA HIS A 82 -4.63 7.00 11.02
C HIS A 82 -3.71 7.71 10.01
N VAL A 83 -3.27 8.94 10.32
CA VAL A 83 -2.34 9.69 9.46
C VAL A 83 -0.98 8.99 9.34
N TRP A 84 -0.43 8.53 10.45
CA TRP A 84 0.86 7.82 10.47
C TRP A 84 0.85 6.56 9.59
N ARG A 85 -0.29 5.86 9.53
CA ARG A 85 -0.47 4.70 8.66
C ARG A 85 -0.32 5.06 7.18
N ASP A 86 -0.89 6.17 6.75
CA ASP A 86 -0.82 6.59 5.35
C ASP A 86 0.60 7.04 4.98
N GLU A 87 1.32 7.67 5.91
CA GLU A 87 2.74 7.97 5.76
C GLU A 87 3.60 6.70 5.65
N GLU A 88 3.37 5.68 6.48
CA GLU A 88 4.06 4.38 6.39
C GLU A 88 3.77 3.68 5.06
N LYS A 89 2.50 3.63 4.63
CA LYS A 89 2.11 3.09 3.33
C LYS A 89 2.84 3.82 2.19
N ALA A 90 2.93 5.15 2.24
CA ALA A 90 3.63 5.95 1.25
C ALA A 90 5.14 5.66 1.24
N LYS A 91 5.77 5.53 2.41
CA LYS A 91 7.19 5.16 2.54
C LYS A 91 7.48 3.76 1.98
N ILE A 92 6.63 2.78 2.27
CA ILE A 92 6.78 1.42 1.72
C ILE A 92 6.61 1.43 0.20
N LYS A 93 5.59 2.13 -0.33
CA LYS A 93 5.39 2.28 -1.77
C LYS A 93 6.60 2.92 -2.47
N ALA A 94 7.18 3.96 -1.86
CA ALA A 94 8.39 4.60 -2.37
C ALA A 94 9.59 3.64 -2.38
N LYS A 95 9.80 2.86 -1.30
CA LYS A 95 10.88 1.85 -1.24
C LYS A 95 10.73 0.78 -2.32
N ILE A 96 9.51 0.28 -2.54
CA ILE A 96 9.23 -0.70 -3.60
C ILE A 96 9.52 -0.08 -4.97
N MET A 97 9.03 1.13 -5.24
CA MET A 97 9.28 1.82 -6.51
C MET A 97 10.78 2.05 -6.76
N ILE A 98 11.55 2.40 -5.73
CA ILE A 98 13.02 2.53 -5.83
C ILE A 98 13.66 1.18 -6.15
N ALA A 99 13.28 0.11 -5.44
CA ALA A 99 13.81 -1.24 -5.68
C ALA A 99 13.49 -1.75 -7.09
N THR A 100 12.25 -1.59 -7.55
CA THR A 100 11.85 -1.96 -8.93
C THR A 100 12.58 -1.12 -9.98
N THR A 101 12.85 0.16 -9.70
CA THR A 101 13.62 1.03 -10.61
C THR A 101 15.10 0.62 -10.64
N GLN A 102 15.68 0.20 -9.52
CA GLN A 102 17.06 -0.29 -9.45
C GLN A 102 17.25 -1.63 -10.18
N GLU A 103 16.24 -2.52 -10.20
CA GLU A 103 16.29 -3.75 -11.02
C GLU A 103 16.36 -3.47 -12.53
N SER A 104 15.82 -2.33 -12.99
CA SER A 104 15.94 -1.92 -14.40
C SER A 104 17.28 -1.29 -14.77
N ASN A 105 18.16 -1.03 -13.78
CA ASN A 105 19.49 -0.45 -13.99
C ASN A 105 20.64 -1.41 -13.63
N SER A 106 20.39 -2.71 -13.61
CA SER A 106 21.47 -3.69 -13.72
C SER A 106 22.10 -3.54 -15.12
N PRO A 107 23.43 -3.36 -15.26
CA PRO A 107 24.06 -3.45 -16.56
C PRO A 107 23.89 -4.89 -17.04
N ARG A 108 22.80 -5.15 -17.78
CA ARG A 108 22.64 -6.38 -18.57
C ARG A 108 23.91 -6.49 -19.39
N ASP A 109 24.74 -7.49 -19.10
CA ASP A 109 25.99 -7.84 -19.77
C ASP A 109 26.13 -7.19 -21.15
N LEU A 110 26.53 -5.93 -21.19
CA LEU A 110 26.85 -5.27 -22.44
C LEU A 110 28.22 -5.85 -22.76
N LYS A 111 28.24 -6.83 -23.67
CA LYS A 111 29.48 -7.35 -24.24
C LYS A 111 30.37 -6.14 -24.54
N PRO A 112 31.65 -6.15 -24.11
CA PRO A 112 32.56 -5.03 -24.35
C PRO A 112 32.49 -4.62 -25.82
N PRO A 113 32.58 -3.31 -26.15
CA PRO A 113 32.50 -2.82 -27.53
C PRO A 113 33.39 -3.60 -28.49
N ASP A 114 34.57 -4.00 -28.03
CA ASP A 114 35.55 -4.78 -28.80
C ASP A 114 35.02 -6.15 -29.23
N VAL A 115 34.24 -6.82 -28.37
CA VAL A 115 33.64 -8.13 -28.67
C VAL A 115 32.54 -8.01 -29.72
N VAL A 116 31.73 -6.94 -29.63
CA VAL A 116 30.67 -6.65 -30.62
C VAL A 116 31.27 -6.34 -31.98
N ILE A 117 32.35 -5.54 -32.02
CA ILE A 117 33.05 -5.19 -33.26
C ILE A 117 33.64 -6.44 -33.94
N ILE A 118 34.22 -7.36 -33.16
CA ILE A 118 34.80 -8.62 -33.69
C ILE A 118 33.70 -9.54 -34.25
N GLU A 119 32.56 -9.69 -33.56
CA GLU A 119 31.42 -10.47 -34.05
C GLU A 119 30.87 -9.89 -35.37
N MET A 120 30.70 -8.56 -35.45
CA MET A 120 30.23 -7.89 -36.66
C MET A 120 31.20 -8.06 -37.84
N ALA A 121 32.51 -7.90 -37.61
CA ALA A 121 33.52 -8.10 -38.65
C ALA A 121 33.53 -9.55 -39.17
N THR A 122 33.33 -10.52 -38.29
CA THR A 122 33.26 -11.95 -38.64
C THR A 122 31.99 -12.27 -39.45
N ALA A 123 30.85 -11.68 -39.07
CA ALA A 123 29.60 -11.80 -39.80
C ALA A 123 29.68 -11.21 -41.22
N LEU A 124 30.34 -10.05 -41.39
CA LEU A 124 30.55 -9.44 -42.71
C LEU A 124 31.42 -10.31 -43.62
N LYS A 125 32.49 -10.92 -43.06
CA LYS A 125 33.38 -11.79 -43.84
C LYS A 125 32.68 -13.08 -44.31
N SER A 126 31.86 -13.67 -43.45
CA SER A 126 31.09 -14.87 -43.79
C SER A 126 29.95 -14.58 -44.79
N ALA A 127 29.32 -13.40 -44.72
CA ALA A 127 28.34 -12.96 -45.72
C ALA A 127 28.98 -12.77 -47.11
N SER A 128 30.19 -12.20 -47.18
CA SER A 128 30.92 -12.02 -48.43
C SER A 128 31.38 -13.34 -49.07
N LEU A 129 31.74 -14.34 -48.26
CA LEU A 129 32.08 -15.68 -48.74
C LEU A 129 30.88 -16.42 -49.35
N LYS A 130 29.68 -16.27 -48.76
CA LYS A 130 28.45 -16.92 -49.26
C LYS A 130 27.97 -16.36 -50.61
N THR A 131 28.28 -15.10 -50.92
CA THR A 131 27.96 -14.52 -52.24
C THR A 131 28.89 -14.99 -53.36
N SER A 132 30.05 -15.57 -53.04
CA SER A 132 31.01 -16.06 -54.04
C SER A 132 30.77 -17.51 -54.49
N GLU A 133 30.11 -18.35 -53.69
CA GLU A 133 29.86 -19.76 -54.05
C GLU A 133 28.54 -19.99 -54.82
N GLY A 134 27.64 -19.02 -54.86
CA GLY A 134 26.33 -19.15 -55.52
C GLY A 134 26.29 -18.92 -57.03
N SER A 135 27.40 -18.54 -57.69
CA SER A 135 27.37 -18.05 -59.08
C SER A 135 28.19 -18.88 -60.09
N LYS A 136 28.24 -20.22 -59.93
CA LYS A 136 28.84 -21.10 -60.95
C LYS A 136 28.01 -22.35 -61.24
N HIS A 137 26.70 -22.27 -61.43
CA HIS A 137 25.94 -23.37 -62.06
C HIS A 137 24.74 -22.85 -62.85
N GLN A 138 25.02 -22.23 -64.00
CA GLN A 138 24.14 -22.24 -65.16
C GLN A 138 24.96 -21.68 -66.32
N TYR A 139 25.41 -22.55 -67.23
CA TYR A 139 25.57 -22.34 -68.68
C TYR A 139 26.26 -23.59 -69.23
N LEU A 140 25.46 -24.55 -69.69
CA LEU A 140 25.74 -25.35 -70.88
C LEU A 140 24.46 -26.10 -71.26
N VAL A 141 23.69 -25.41 -72.11
CA VAL A 141 22.77 -26.02 -73.06
C VAL A 141 23.65 -26.56 -74.19
N ILE A 142 23.54 -27.85 -74.48
CA ILE A 142 23.83 -28.41 -75.81
C ILE A 142 22.72 -29.40 -76.13
#